data_AF-A0A3D3RJB6-F1
#
_entry.id   AF-A0A3D3RJB6-F1
#
_cell.length_a   1.000
_cell.length_b   1.000
_cell.length_c   1.000
_cell.angle_alpha   90.00
_cell.angle_beta   90.00
_cell.angle_gamma   90.00
#
_symmetry.space_group_name_H-M   'P 1'
#
loop_
_entity.id
_entity.type
_entity.pdbx_description
1 polymer ?
#
loop_
_entity_poly.entity_id
_entity_poly.type
_entity_poly.pdbx_seq_one_letter_code
_entity_poly.pdbx_strand_id
1 'polypeptide(L)'
;MKKEQNNSKKRRMERVISALKKDKIAIISLIFLAFIIIISLIAPLLPMDPNKTDVMNMLTPPSKEHWFGTDEVGRDYLARVIYGGRVSLLVGVLAMLASVFIGVTVGTISGYCGGIV
;
A
#
# COMPACT_ATOMS: atom_id res chain seq x y z
N MET A 1 -34.41 9.33 -16.95
CA MET A 1 -33.77 9.05 -15.63
C MET A 1 -32.46 8.27 -15.68
N LYS A 2 -32.35 7.01 -16.18
CA LYS A 2 -31.07 6.25 -16.18
C LYS A 2 -29.92 6.88 -17.00
N LYS A 3 -30.21 7.52 -18.14
CA LYS A 3 -29.20 8.18 -19.01
C LYS A 3 -28.55 9.42 -18.37
N GLU A 4 -29.31 10.23 -17.63
CA GLU A 4 -28.79 11.44 -16.95
C GLU A 4 -27.88 11.10 -15.77
N GLN A 5 -28.23 10.09 -14.97
CA GLN A 5 -27.36 9.65 -13.88
C GLN A 5 -26.05 9.03 -14.39
N ASN A 6 -26.09 8.32 -15.53
CA ASN A 6 -24.88 7.77 -16.14
C ASN A 6 -23.95 8.90 -16.66
N ASN A 7 -24.53 9.95 -17.26
CA ASN A 7 -23.79 11.11 -17.73
C ASN A 7 -23.20 11.96 -16.60
N SER A 8 -23.88 12.10 -15.45
CA SER A 8 -23.34 12.85 -14.31
C SER A 8 -22.18 12.12 -13.65
N LYS A 9 -22.28 10.79 -13.48
CA LYS A 9 -21.22 9.94 -12.94
C LYS A 9 -19.98 9.95 -13.83
N LYS A 10 -20.17 9.90 -15.15
CA LYS A 10 -19.09 10.02 -16.14
C LYS A 10 -18.36 11.36 -16.05
N ARG A 11 -19.08 12.49 -16.02
CA ARG A 11 -18.49 13.84 -15.86
C ARG A 11 -17.78 14.05 -14.52
N ARG A 12 -18.18 13.32 -13.47
CA ARG A 12 -17.51 13.38 -12.16
C ARG A 12 -16.19 12.61 -12.18
N MET A 13 -16.19 11.41 -12.78
CA MET A 13 -14.97 10.60 -12.96
C MET A 13 -13.95 11.32 -13.87
N GLU A 14 -14.41 11.92 -14.97
CA GLU A 14 -13.56 12.69 -15.88
C GLU A 14 -12.85 13.86 -15.18
N ARG A 15 -13.55 14.54 -14.26
CA ARG A 15 -12.96 15.62 -13.45
C ARG A 15 -11.89 15.10 -12.48
N VAL A 16 -12.14 13.98 -11.81
CA VAL A 16 -11.16 13.36 -10.90
C VAL A 16 -9.92 12.91 -11.67
N ILE A 17 -10.10 12.22 -12.80
CA ILE A 17 -8.98 11.76 -13.63
C ILE A 17 -8.20 12.93 -14.21
N SER A 18 -8.88 13.99 -14.65
CA SER A 18 -8.23 15.21 -15.15
C SER A 18 -7.44 15.93 -14.05
N ALA A 19 -8.00 16.02 -12.83
CA ALA A 19 -7.31 16.60 -11.68
C ALA A 19 -6.06 15.79 -11.29
N LEU A 20 -6.17 14.47 -11.22
CA LEU A 20 -5.04 13.58 -10.94
C LEU A 20 -3.94 13.68 -12.01
N LYS A 21 -4.31 13.73 -13.29
CA LYS A 21 -3.35 13.87 -14.39
C LYS A 21 -2.60 15.20 -14.37
N LYS A 22 -3.19 16.25 -13.79
CA LYS A 22 -2.58 17.58 -13.69
C LYS A 22 -1.56 17.64 -12.55
N ASP A 23 -1.73 16.81 -11.52
CA ASP A 23 -0.82 16.72 -10.38
C ASP A 23 0.25 15.64 -10.61
N LYS A 24 1.45 16.08 -11.01
CA LYS A 24 2.60 15.20 -11.26
C LYS A 24 3.02 14.44 -10.00
N ILE A 25 2.92 15.05 -8.81
CA ILE A 25 3.33 14.42 -7.54
C ILE A 25 2.36 13.30 -7.18
N ALA A 26 1.06 13.53 -7.37
CA ALA A 26 0.05 12.51 -7.15
C ALA A 26 0.26 11.29 -8.05
N ILE A 27 0.59 11.50 -9.34
CA ILE A 27 0.87 10.40 -10.28
C ILE A 27 2.13 9.62 -9.87
N ILE A 28 3.22 10.30 -9.54
CA ILE A 28 4.48 9.65 -9.13
C ILE A 28 4.23 8.79 -7.90
N SER A 29 3.52 9.32 -6.90
CA SER A 29 3.19 8.61 -5.67
C SER A 29 2.30 7.38 -5.95
N LEU A 30 1.33 7.52 -6.85
CA LEU A 30 0.45 6.42 -7.25
C LEU A 30 1.22 5.31 -7.98
N ILE A 31 2.12 5.66 -8.89
CA ILE A 31 2.97 4.69 -9.60
C ILE A 31 3.88 3.96 -8.61
N PHE A 32 4.52 4.69 -7.70
CA PHE A 32 5.39 4.11 -6.69
C PHE A 32 4.65 3.17 -5.74
N LEU A 33 3.45 3.55 -5.28
CA LEU A 33 2.61 2.70 -4.46
C LEU A 33 2.17 1.44 -5.23
N ALA A 34 1.74 1.59 -6.49
CA ALA A 34 1.38 0.45 -7.33
C ALA A 34 2.55 -0.52 -7.53
N PHE A 35 3.76 0.00 -7.73
CA PHE A 35 4.98 -0.79 -7.83
C PHE A 35 5.24 -1.61 -6.55
N ILE A 36 5.14 -0.99 -5.37
CA ILE A 36 5.30 -1.69 -4.07
C ILE A 36 4.24 -2.79 -3.91
N ILE A 37 2.98 -2.49 -4.25
CA ILE A 37 1.88 -3.45 -4.16
C ILE A 37 2.15 -4.66 -5.05
N ILE A 38 2.54 -4.42 -6.30
CA ILE A 38 2.83 -5.48 -7.27
C ILE A 38 3.98 -6.38 -6.78
N ILE A 39 5.09 -5.80 -6.35
CA ILE A 39 6.24 -6.56 -5.83
C ILE A 39 5.86 -7.37 -4.58
N SER A 40 5.13 -6.75 -3.65
CA SER A 40 4.73 -7.40 -2.40
C SER A 40 3.75 -8.56 -2.65
N LEU A 41 2.86 -8.44 -3.65
CA LEU A 41 1.89 -9.49 -3.99
C LEU A 41 2.53 -10.64 -4.78
N ILE A 42 3.56 -10.36 -5.59
CA ILE A 42 4.31 -11.37 -6.36
C ILE A 42 5.36 -12.09 -5.50
N ALA A 43 5.71 -11.54 -4.32
CA ALA A 43 6.61 -12.14 -3.34
C ALA A 43 6.52 -13.67 -3.17
N PRO A 44 5.34 -14.30 -2.93
CA PRO A 44 5.22 -15.75 -2.75
C PRO A 44 5.46 -16.58 -4.03
N LEU A 45 5.41 -15.96 -5.21
CA LEU A 45 5.70 -16.64 -6.47
C LEU A 45 7.20 -16.63 -6.79
N LEU A 46 7.95 -15.72 -6.17
CA LEU A 46 9.40 -15.64 -6.36
C LEU A 46 10.09 -16.77 -5.57
N PRO A 47 11.15 -17.39 -6.12
CA PRO A 47 11.89 -18.49 -5.48
C PRO A 47 12.83 -17.98 -4.36
N MET A 48 12.32 -17.14 -3.49
CA MET A 48 13.03 -16.51 -2.38
C MET A 48 12.25 -16.80 -1.10
N ASP A 49 12.86 -17.61 -0.24
CA ASP A 49 12.30 -17.94 1.08
C ASP A 49 12.85 -16.94 2.11
N PRO A 50 12.01 -16.07 2.70
CA PRO A 50 12.44 -15.04 3.65
C PRO A 50 12.93 -15.62 4.98
N ASN A 51 12.64 -16.89 5.27
CA ASN A 51 13.02 -17.57 6.50
C ASN A 51 14.16 -18.59 6.30
N LYS A 52 14.61 -18.78 5.06
CA LYS A 52 15.74 -19.66 4.77
C LYS A 52 16.99 -19.12 5.47
N THR A 53 17.51 -19.94 6.35
CA THR A 53 18.67 -19.64 7.19
C THR A 53 19.92 -20.17 6.50
N ASP A 54 20.95 -19.33 6.40
CA ASP A 54 22.26 -19.71 5.87
C ASP A 54 23.36 -19.28 6.83
N VAL A 55 23.69 -20.17 7.76
CA VAL A 55 24.74 -19.96 8.77
C VAL A 55 26.11 -19.64 8.18
N MET A 56 26.39 -20.03 6.93
CA MET A 56 27.67 -19.73 6.29
C MET A 56 27.76 -18.28 5.82
N ASN A 57 26.60 -17.64 5.59
CA ASN A 57 26.48 -16.28 5.10
C ASN A 57 25.85 -15.36 6.16
N MET A 58 26.27 -15.46 7.42
CA MET A 58 25.83 -14.58 8.51
C MET A 58 26.46 -13.18 8.42
N LEU A 59 25.66 -12.13 8.68
CA LEU A 59 26.09 -10.71 8.67
C LEU A 59 26.90 -10.32 7.43
N THR A 60 26.56 -10.87 6.27
CA THR A 60 27.28 -10.55 5.04
C THR A 60 26.86 -9.17 4.53
N PRO A 61 27.82 -8.35 4.07
CA PRO A 61 27.51 -7.06 3.47
C PRO A 61 26.77 -7.25 2.13
N PRO A 62 26.15 -6.17 1.58
CA PRO A 62 25.49 -6.19 0.28
C PRO A 62 26.37 -6.80 -0.82
N SER A 63 25.86 -7.82 -1.52
CA SER A 63 26.53 -8.55 -2.58
C SER A 63 25.58 -8.84 -3.75
N LYS A 64 26.10 -9.40 -4.85
CA LYS A 64 25.25 -9.78 -6.00
C LYS A 64 24.27 -10.91 -5.66
N GLU A 65 24.63 -11.76 -4.69
CA GLU A 65 23.79 -12.85 -4.21
C GLU A 65 22.78 -12.34 -3.15
N HIS A 66 23.21 -11.40 -2.31
CA HIS A 66 22.38 -10.76 -1.28
C HIS A 66 22.38 -9.25 -1.45
N TRP A 67 21.46 -8.71 -2.26
CA TRP A 67 21.49 -7.28 -2.64
C TRP A 67 21.46 -6.32 -1.47
N PHE A 68 20.78 -6.69 -0.38
CA PHE A 68 20.71 -5.90 0.86
C PHE A 68 21.55 -6.51 1.99
N GLY A 69 22.33 -7.56 1.70
CA GLY A 69 23.06 -8.34 2.69
C GLY A 69 22.17 -9.32 3.46
N THR A 70 22.74 -9.91 4.50
CA THR A 70 22.06 -10.90 5.34
C THR A 70 22.03 -10.50 6.82
N ASP A 71 21.09 -11.08 7.56
CA ASP A 71 20.98 -10.86 9.00
C ASP A 71 21.90 -11.77 9.83
N GLU A 72 21.72 -11.70 11.16
CA GLU A 72 22.51 -12.45 12.14
C GLU A 72 22.42 -13.97 11.99
N VAL A 73 21.41 -14.48 11.29
CA VAL A 73 21.23 -15.91 11.00
C VAL A 73 21.36 -16.22 9.52
N GLY A 74 21.80 -15.25 8.71
CA GLY A 74 22.04 -15.44 7.28
C GLY A 74 20.78 -15.40 6.40
N ARG A 75 19.67 -14.83 6.89
CA ARG A 75 18.48 -14.59 6.06
C ARG A 75 18.68 -13.36 5.19
N ASP A 76 18.19 -13.42 3.96
CA ASP A 76 18.29 -12.33 3.00
C ASP A 76 17.35 -11.15 3.35
N TYR A 77 17.92 -9.95 3.51
CA TYR A 77 17.14 -8.74 3.82
C TYR A 77 16.19 -8.32 2.69
N LEU A 78 16.57 -8.46 1.43
CA LEU A 78 15.71 -8.11 0.29
C LEU A 78 14.46 -8.99 0.28
N ALA A 79 14.63 -10.30 0.48
CA ALA A 79 13.51 -11.22 0.59
C ALA A 79 12.57 -10.81 1.74
N ARG A 80 13.13 -10.48 2.91
CA ARG A 80 12.33 -10.04 4.06
C ARG A 80 11.61 -8.71 3.84
N VAL A 81 12.22 -7.76 3.14
CA VAL A 81 11.58 -6.47 2.79
C VAL A 81 10.41 -6.69 1.84
N ILE A 82 10.59 -7.49 0.79
CA ILE A 82 9.54 -7.76 -0.19
C ILE A 82 8.35 -8.50 0.47
N TYR A 83 8.62 -9.50 1.29
CA TYR A 83 7.57 -10.19 2.05
C TYR A 83 6.93 -9.30 3.13
N GLY A 84 7.74 -8.49 3.82
CA GLY A 84 7.27 -7.53 4.82
C GLY A 84 6.31 -6.49 4.25
N GLY A 85 6.46 -6.12 2.98
CA GLY A 85 5.54 -5.25 2.26
C GLY A 85 4.08 -5.71 2.34
N ARG A 86 3.80 -7.02 2.34
CA ARG A 86 2.44 -7.57 2.50
C ARG A 86 1.83 -7.22 3.86
N VAL A 87 2.63 -7.35 4.92
CA VAL A 87 2.21 -7.01 6.28
C VAL A 87 1.94 -5.52 6.40
N SER A 88 2.86 -4.68 5.88
CA SER A 88 2.70 -3.23 5.89
C SER A 88 1.44 -2.77 5.14
N LEU A 89 1.16 -3.35 3.96
CA LEU A 89 -0.04 -3.07 3.18
C LEU A 89 -1.31 -3.47 3.94
N LEU A 90 -1.33 -4.66 4.54
CA LEU A 90 -2.47 -5.15 5.31
C LEU A 90 -2.75 -4.24 6.51
N VAL A 91 -1.72 -3.92 7.30
CA VAL A 91 -1.85 -3.03 8.46
C VAL A 91 -2.31 -1.63 8.05
N GLY A 92 -1.75 -1.08 6.96
CA GLY A 92 -2.15 0.23 6.44
C GLY A 92 -3.63 0.27 6.02
N VAL A 93 -4.13 -0.76 5.35
CA VAL A 93 -5.54 -0.86 4.97
C VAL A 93 -6.44 -0.98 6.20
N LEU A 94 -6.08 -1.83 7.17
CA LEU A 94 -6.86 -1.98 8.40
C LEU A 94 -6.90 -0.68 9.22
N ALA A 95 -5.78 0.02 9.33
CA ALA A 95 -5.70 1.30 10.02
C ALA A 95 -6.59 2.36 9.34
N MET A 96 -6.57 2.42 8.01
CA MET A 96 -7.44 3.32 7.24
C MET A 96 -8.92 3.00 7.47
N LEU A 97 -9.31 1.72 7.41
CA LEU A 97 -10.70 1.31 7.65
C LEU A 97 -11.17 1.65 9.06
N ALA A 98 -10.33 1.41 10.07
CA ALA A 98 -10.64 1.78 11.45
C ALA A 98 -10.80 3.30 11.61
N SER A 99 -9.90 4.09 11.01
CA SER A 99 -9.98 5.55 11.02
C SER A 99 -11.26 6.07 10.37
N VAL A 100 -11.62 5.53 9.19
CA VAL A 100 -12.87 5.88 8.50
C VAL A 100 -14.07 5.49 9.34
N PHE A 101 -14.08 4.30 9.92
CA PHE A 101 -15.18 3.83 10.76
C PHE A 101 -15.41 4.77 11.94
N ILE A 102 -14.36 5.06 12.72
CA ILE A 102 -14.44 5.96 13.87
C ILE A 102 -14.85 7.36 13.42
N GLY A 103 -14.20 7.90 12.38
CA GLY A 103 -14.47 9.24 11.86
C GLY A 103 -15.89 9.41 11.34
N VAL A 104 -16.44 8.40 10.64
CA VAL A 104 -17.82 8.41 10.14
C VAL A 104 -18.81 8.29 11.29
N THR A 105 -18.57 7.41 12.27
CA THR A 105 -19.46 7.26 13.43
C THR A 105 -19.54 8.57 14.22
N VAL A 106 -18.38 9.13 14.61
CA VAL A 106 -18.32 10.39 15.36
C VAL A 106 -18.88 11.55 14.53
N GLY A 107 -18.49 11.64 13.26
CA GLY A 107 -18.96 12.69 12.35
C GLY A 107 -20.47 12.64 12.13
N THR A 108 -21.06 11.44 12.04
CA THR A 108 -22.51 11.26 11.87
C THR A 108 -23.26 11.60 13.15
N ILE A 109 -22.76 11.18 14.32
CA ILE A 109 -23.34 11.54 15.62
C ILE A 109 -23.31 13.06 15.79
N SER A 110 -22.16 13.70 15.53
CA SER A 110 -22.03 15.15 15.60
C SER A 110 -22.91 15.87 14.59
N GLY A 111 -23.05 15.36 13.36
CA GLY A 111 -23.93 15.96 12.35
C GLY A 111 -25.42 15.80 12.65
N TYR A 112 -25.81 14.70 13.31
CA TYR A 112 -27.18 14.44 13.72
C TYR A 112 -27.58 15.24 14.97
N CYS A 113 -26.71 15.29 15.99
CA CYS A 113 -26.95 16.02 17.23
C CYS A 113 -26.58 17.52 17.12
N GLY A 114 -25.76 17.92 16.14
CA GLY A 114 -25.12 19.23 16.04
C GLY A 114 -25.67 20.14 14.94
N GLY A 115 -27.00 20.20 14.80
CA GLY A 115 -27.64 21.48 14.43
C GLY A 115 -27.87 22.39 15.64
N ILE A 116 -27.43 22.00 16.85
CA ILE A 116 -27.80 22.61 18.13
C ILE A 116 -26.60 23.29 18.84
N VAL A 117 -25.42 23.32 18.23
CA VAL A 117 -24.27 24.13 18.68
C VAL A 117 -23.71 24.98 17.55
#